data_AF-A0A2E6JFE4-F1
#
_entry.id   AF-A0A2E6JFE4-F1
#
_cell.length_a   1.000
_cell.length_b   1.000
_cell.length_c   1.000
_cell.angle_alpha   90.00
_cell.angle_beta   90.00
_cell.angle_gamma   90.00
#
_symmetry.space_group_name_H-M   'P 1'
#
loop_
_entity.id
_entity.type
_entity.pdbx_description
1 polymer ?
#
loop_
_entity_poly.entity_id
_entity_poly.type
_entity_poly.pdbx_seq_one_letter_code
_entity_poly.pdbx_strand_id
1 'polypeptide(L)'
;MSAFGLANQLNVSRGVAQEYVDRYFRKYPGVLKYMEQTQALADEKGYVETLFGRRLYLPDLHAGNAMIRKAAQRTAINAPMQGSAADIIKQAMIDIANWLEQDPIDARMILQVHDELVFEVKEEDMALLSEGVKFRMASAAALDVPLIVDVGVGDNWDQAH
;
A
#
# COMPACT_ATOMS: atom_id res chain seq x y z
N MET A 1 -2.37 11.83 9.61
CA MET A 1 -3.68 12.34 10.10
C MET A 1 -3.41 13.31 11.25
N SER A 2 -4.09 14.45 11.35
CA SER A 2 -3.91 15.37 12.49
C SER A 2 -4.66 14.88 13.72
N ALA A 3 -4.24 15.29 14.93
CA ALA A 3 -4.96 15.00 16.17
C ALA A 3 -6.43 15.48 16.14
N PHE A 4 -6.72 16.56 15.39
CA PHE A 4 -8.08 17.01 15.14
C PHE A 4 -8.91 15.99 14.32
N GLY A 5 -8.33 15.45 13.23
CA GLY A 5 -8.98 14.41 12.44
C GLY A 5 -9.21 13.13 13.25
N LEU A 6 -8.22 12.76 14.05
CA LEU A 6 -8.30 11.59 14.94
C LEU A 6 -9.39 11.75 16.01
N ALA A 7 -9.50 12.94 16.62
CA ALA A 7 -10.54 13.24 17.60
C ALA A 7 -11.95 13.02 17.05
N ASN A 8 -12.20 13.47 15.81
CA ASN A 8 -13.50 13.30 15.16
C ASN A 8 -13.79 11.83 14.83
N GLN A 9 -12.79 11.07 14.34
CA GLN A 9 -12.98 9.65 13.99
C GLN A 9 -13.21 8.77 15.22
N LEU A 10 -12.52 9.06 16.33
CA LEU A 10 -12.65 8.30 17.58
C LEU A 10 -13.77 8.83 18.48
N ASN A 11 -14.41 9.94 18.11
CA ASN A 11 -15.40 10.63 18.92
C ASN A 11 -14.90 10.97 20.35
N VAL A 12 -13.69 11.52 20.45
CA VAL A 12 -13.04 11.92 21.71
C VAL A 12 -12.63 13.39 21.71
N SER A 13 -12.26 13.93 22.87
CA SER A 13 -11.75 15.30 22.95
C SER A 13 -10.40 15.44 22.23
N ARG A 14 -10.09 16.66 21.76
CA ARG A 14 -8.81 16.95 21.10
C ARG A 14 -7.60 16.64 22.00
N GLY A 15 -7.71 16.88 23.30
CA GLY A 15 -6.65 16.59 24.27
C GLY A 15 -6.35 15.09 24.34
N VAL A 16 -7.39 14.26 24.41
CA VAL A 16 -7.25 12.79 24.42
C VAL A 16 -6.65 12.29 23.11
N ALA A 17 -7.10 12.81 21.97
CA ALA A 17 -6.55 12.43 20.67
C ALA A 17 -5.06 12.81 20.55
N GLN A 18 -4.66 13.99 21.06
CA GLN A 18 -3.25 14.39 21.07
C GLN A 18 -2.41 13.47 21.96
N GLU A 19 -2.91 13.12 23.15
CA GLU A 19 -2.21 12.18 24.04
C GLU A 19 -1.99 10.82 23.35
N TYR A 20 -2.97 10.34 22.59
CA TYR A 20 -2.83 9.10 21.81
C TYR A 20 -1.76 9.22 20.72
N VAL A 21 -1.73 10.33 19.99
CA VAL A 21 -0.70 10.60 18.97
C VAL A 21 0.69 10.64 19.61
N ASP A 22 0.84 11.35 20.74
CA ASP A 22 2.11 11.49 21.43
C ASP A 22 2.62 10.15 21.98
N ARG A 23 1.71 9.36 22.58
CA ARG A 23 2.01 7.99 23.04
C ARG A 23 2.38 7.07 21.89
N TYR A 24 1.70 7.18 20.75
CA TYR A 24 2.00 6.40 19.56
C TYR A 24 3.41 6.68 19.05
N PHE A 25 3.80 7.95 18.90
CA PHE A 25 5.15 8.30 18.43
C PHE A 25 6.24 8.01 19.46
N ARG A 26 5.93 8.07 20.77
CA ARG A 26 6.88 7.61 21.80
C ARG A 26 7.14 6.11 21.70
N LYS A 27 6.12 5.32 21.38
CA LYS A 27 6.23 3.86 21.21
C LYS A 27 6.85 3.48 19.86
N TYR A 28 6.55 4.23 18.80
CA TYR A 28 7.00 4.00 17.43
C TYR A 28 7.76 5.21 16.86
N PRO A 29 8.94 5.55 17.41
CA PRO A 29 9.67 6.76 17.02
C PRO A 29 10.12 6.76 15.56
N GLY A 30 10.35 5.57 14.97
CA GLY A 30 10.70 5.43 13.56
C GLY A 30 9.63 5.98 12.60
N VAL A 31 8.35 5.94 12.99
CA VAL A 31 7.25 6.47 12.17
C VAL A 31 7.32 7.99 12.10
N LEU A 32 7.55 8.65 13.24
CA LEU A 32 7.70 10.11 13.28
C LEU A 32 8.92 10.54 12.46
N LYS A 33 10.05 9.86 12.65
CA LYS A 33 11.28 10.11 11.90
C LYS A 33 11.05 9.99 10.39
N TYR A 34 10.37 8.93 9.94
CA TYR A 34 10.00 8.77 8.54
C TYR A 34 9.17 9.95 8.03
N MET A 35 8.11 10.33 8.74
CA MET A 35 7.23 11.43 8.34
C MET A 35 7.98 12.77 8.20
N GLU A 36 8.90 13.06 9.12
CA GLU A 36 9.71 14.28 9.09
C GLU A 36 10.73 14.25 7.94
N GLN A 37 11.44 13.14 7.78
CA GLN A 37 12.45 12.98 6.73
C GLN A 37 11.84 13.02 5.33
N THR A 38 10.71 12.36 5.11
CA THR A 38 10.02 12.36 3.81
C THR A 38 9.53 13.76 3.44
N GLN A 39 9.01 14.52 4.41
CA GLN A 39 8.59 15.91 4.16
C GLN A 39 9.80 16.81 3.85
N ALA A 40 10.90 16.68 4.59
CA ALA A 40 12.12 17.45 4.33
C ALA A 40 12.69 17.15 2.94
N LEU A 41 12.75 15.87 2.56
CA LEU A 41 13.22 15.45 1.24
C LEU A 41 12.32 15.97 0.13
N ALA A 42 11.00 15.95 0.34
CA ALA A 42 10.03 16.47 -0.60
C ALA A 42 10.19 17.98 -0.80
N ASP A 43 10.40 18.74 0.29
CA ASP A 43 10.61 20.18 0.27
C ASP A 43 11.92 20.56 -0.47
N GLU A 44 12.98 19.76 -0.29
CA GLU A 44 14.26 19.95 -0.99
C GLU A 44 14.19 19.60 -2.48
N LYS A 45 13.59 18.45 -2.82
CA LYS A 45 13.62 17.89 -4.19
C LYS A 45 12.42 18.28 -5.06
N GLY A 46 11.31 18.69 -4.45
CA GLY A 46 10.03 18.93 -5.11
C GLY A 46 9.25 17.66 -5.49
N TYR A 47 9.70 16.48 -5.08
CA TYR A 47 9.03 15.20 -5.32
C TYR A 47 9.37 14.16 -4.25
N VAL A 48 8.58 13.09 -4.21
CA VAL A 48 8.85 11.88 -3.43
C VAL A 48 8.89 10.65 -4.34
N GLU A 49 9.53 9.57 -3.88
CA GLU A 49 9.75 8.35 -4.68
C GLU A 49 9.21 7.11 -3.95
N THR A 50 8.77 6.12 -4.73
CA THR A 50 8.50 4.76 -4.23
C THR A 50 9.80 3.97 -4.05
N LEU A 51 9.74 2.79 -3.43
CA LEU A 51 10.89 1.89 -3.31
C LEU A 51 11.49 1.49 -4.68
N PHE A 52 10.70 1.57 -5.75
CA PHE A 52 11.10 1.23 -7.12
C PHE A 52 11.41 2.47 -7.97
N GLY A 53 11.49 3.66 -7.37
CA GLY A 53 11.89 4.89 -8.04
C GLY A 53 10.80 5.60 -8.82
N ARG A 54 9.53 5.19 -8.72
CA ARG A 54 8.42 5.98 -9.29
C ARG A 54 8.28 7.29 -8.52
N ARG A 55 8.21 8.41 -9.25
CA ARG A 55 8.11 9.76 -8.66
C ARG A 55 6.70 10.29 -8.60
N LEU A 56 6.40 11.05 -7.55
CA LEU A 56 5.28 11.98 -7.49
C LEU A 56 5.81 13.40 -7.22
N TYR A 57 5.64 14.28 -8.20
CA TYR A 57 5.98 15.70 -8.07
C TYR A 57 4.91 16.46 -7.30
N LEU A 58 5.34 17.37 -6.43
CA LEU A 58 4.49 18.05 -5.46
C LEU A 58 4.67 19.58 -5.58
N PRO A 59 4.13 20.22 -6.64
CA PRO A 59 4.32 21.65 -6.89
C PRO A 59 3.78 22.54 -5.78
N ASP A 60 2.81 22.03 -5.02
CA ASP A 60 2.09 22.75 -3.97
C ASP A 60 2.80 22.76 -2.60
N LEU A 61 4.01 22.18 -2.48
CA LEU A 61 4.77 22.18 -1.22
C LEU A 61 5.13 23.59 -0.73
N HIS A 62 5.33 24.53 -1.65
CA HIS A 62 5.61 25.93 -1.32
C HIS A 62 4.43 26.87 -1.58
N ALA A 63 3.22 26.32 -1.75
CA ALA A 63 2.03 27.14 -1.96
C ALA A 63 1.83 28.11 -0.79
N GLY A 64 1.56 29.39 -1.07
CA GLY A 64 1.30 30.39 -0.04
C GLY A 64 0.09 30.04 0.83
N ASN A 65 -0.92 29.40 0.24
CA ASN A 65 -2.09 28.89 0.95
C ASN A 65 -1.73 27.70 1.87
N ALA A 66 -1.91 27.90 3.18
CA ALA A 66 -1.55 26.91 4.19
C ALA A 66 -2.34 25.58 4.09
N MET A 67 -3.59 25.61 3.60
CA MET A 67 -4.37 24.38 3.43
C MET A 67 -3.85 23.53 2.28
N ILE A 68 -3.52 24.17 1.15
CA ILE A 68 -2.93 23.54 -0.04
C ILE A 68 -1.57 22.93 0.33
N ARG A 69 -0.70 23.72 0.98
CA ARG A 69 0.61 23.24 1.44
C ARG A 69 0.50 22.05 2.39
N LYS A 70 -0.41 22.09 3.38
CA LYS A 70 -0.66 20.96 4.28
C LYS A 70 -1.21 19.73 3.54
N ALA A 71 -1.97 19.91 2.46
CA ALA A 71 -2.41 18.79 1.64
C ALA A 71 -1.22 18.16 0.90
N ALA A 72 -0.36 18.96 0.27
CA ALA A 72 0.85 18.49 -0.39
C ALA A 72 1.78 17.74 0.58
N GLN A 73 1.97 18.24 1.79
CA GLN A 73 2.76 17.56 2.84
C GLN A 73 2.17 16.20 3.23
N ARG A 74 0.84 16.08 3.32
CA ARG A 74 0.18 14.77 3.57
C ARG A 74 0.38 13.82 2.38
N THR A 75 0.27 14.33 1.17
CA THR A 75 0.52 13.56 -0.05
C THR A 75 1.96 13.07 -0.10
N ALA A 76 2.93 13.89 0.30
CA ALA A 76 4.35 13.53 0.36
C ALA A 76 4.60 12.30 1.25
N ILE A 77 3.92 12.23 2.40
CA ILE A 77 4.06 11.11 3.34
C ILE A 77 3.37 9.85 2.78
N ASN A 78 2.19 9.99 2.18
CA ASN A 78 1.38 8.85 1.75
C ASN A 78 1.86 8.22 0.44
N ALA A 79 2.32 9.05 -0.51
CA ALA A 79 2.61 8.60 -1.87
C ALA A 79 3.71 7.53 -1.97
N PRO A 80 4.81 7.58 -1.18
CA PRO A 80 5.80 6.51 -1.19
C PRO A 80 5.20 5.17 -0.74
N MET A 81 4.35 5.16 0.29
CA MET A 81 3.73 3.92 0.80
C MET A 81 2.73 3.35 -0.22
N GLN A 82 1.76 4.17 -0.65
CA GLN A 82 0.73 3.74 -1.59
C GLN A 82 1.30 3.40 -2.97
N GLY A 83 2.24 4.22 -3.45
CA GLY A 83 2.90 4.00 -4.72
C GLY A 83 3.76 2.74 -4.71
N SER A 84 4.46 2.45 -3.61
CA SER A 84 5.22 1.20 -3.49
C SER A 84 4.30 -0.02 -3.47
N ALA A 85 3.17 0.01 -2.75
CA ALA A 85 2.17 -1.06 -2.81
C ALA A 85 1.66 -1.27 -4.25
N ALA A 86 1.39 -0.17 -4.97
CA ALA A 86 0.97 -0.22 -6.37
C ALA A 86 2.07 -0.74 -7.31
N ASP A 87 3.35 -0.59 -6.97
CA ASP A 87 4.47 -1.16 -7.73
C ASP A 87 4.59 -2.66 -7.49
N ILE A 88 4.51 -3.08 -6.23
CA ILE A 88 4.58 -4.49 -5.81
C ILE A 88 3.46 -5.30 -6.48
N ILE A 89 2.21 -4.82 -6.39
CA ILE A 89 1.08 -5.56 -6.96
C ILE A 89 1.22 -5.70 -8.48
N LYS A 90 1.73 -4.67 -9.18
CA LYS A 90 1.96 -4.74 -10.63
C LYS A 90 3.08 -5.71 -10.99
N GLN A 91 4.14 -5.78 -10.20
CA GLN A 91 5.20 -6.77 -10.38
C GLN A 91 4.66 -8.19 -10.19
N ALA A 92 3.87 -8.42 -9.13
CA ALA A 92 3.19 -9.69 -8.90
C ALA A 92 2.28 -10.08 -10.07
N MET A 93 1.48 -9.15 -10.58
CA MET A 93 0.58 -9.39 -11.72
C MET A 93 1.35 -9.84 -12.97
N ILE A 94 2.46 -9.17 -13.30
CA ILE A 94 3.29 -9.52 -14.46
C ILE A 94 3.93 -10.90 -14.28
N ASP A 95 4.46 -11.20 -13.10
CA ASP A 95 5.07 -12.51 -12.81
C ASP A 95 4.04 -13.65 -12.90
N ILE A 96 2.86 -13.46 -12.30
CA ILE A 96 1.76 -14.43 -12.38
C ILE A 96 1.28 -14.62 -13.83
N ALA A 97 1.15 -13.54 -14.60
CA ALA A 97 0.74 -13.64 -16.00
C ALA A 97 1.76 -14.45 -16.83
N ASN A 98 3.05 -14.15 -16.69
CA ASN A 98 4.11 -14.88 -17.39
C ASN A 98 4.15 -16.37 -16.98
N TRP A 99 3.86 -16.66 -15.71
CA TRP A 99 3.80 -18.02 -15.21
C TRP A 99 2.61 -18.81 -15.78
N LEU A 100 1.42 -18.20 -15.79
CA LEU A 100 0.21 -18.81 -16.36
C LEU A 100 0.31 -19.04 -17.88
N GLU A 101 1.15 -18.27 -18.58
CA GLU A 101 1.45 -18.51 -20.01
C GLU A 101 2.34 -19.74 -20.25
N GLN A 102 3.12 -20.16 -19.25
CA GLN A 102 4.10 -21.24 -19.38
C GLN A 102 3.58 -22.59 -18.86
N ASP A 103 2.80 -22.58 -17.79
CA ASP A 103 2.25 -23.78 -17.18
C ASP A 103 0.83 -24.10 -17.70
N PRO A 104 0.44 -25.38 -17.79
CA PRO A 104 -0.86 -25.81 -18.29
C PRO A 104 -1.97 -25.66 -17.23
N ILE A 105 -2.06 -24.51 -16.58
CA ILE A 105 -3.07 -24.21 -15.56
C ILE A 105 -4.27 -23.55 -16.23
N ASP A 106 -5.46 -24.14 -16.10
CA ASP A 106 -6.70 -23.54 -16.61
C ASP A 106 -7.24 -22.51 -15.61
N ALA A 107 -6.58 -21.35 -15.59
CA ALA A 107 -6.93 -20.21 -14.76
C ALA A 107 -6.81 -18.88 -15.50
N ARG A 108 -7.55 -17.88 -15.02
CA ARG A 108 -7.50 -16.51 -15.54
C ARG A 108 -7.57 -15.52 -14.41
N MET A 109 -6.65 -14.56 -14.39
CA MET A 109 -6.77 -13.37 -13.55
C MET A 109 -7.83 -12.44 -14.17
N ILE A 110 -8.92 -12.21 -13.44
CA ILE A 110 -10.09 -11.47 -13.95
C ILE A 110 -10.14 -10.03 -13.46
N LEU A 111 -9.70 -9.76 -12.23
CA LEU A 111 -9.79 -8.44 -11.61
C LEU A 111 -8.59 -8.14 -10.71
N GLN A 112 -8.33 -6.85 -10.53
CA GLN A 112 -7.46 -6.31 -9.50
C GLN A 112 -8.23 -5.21 -8.76
N VAL A 113 -8.34 -5.33 -7.43
CA VAL A 113 -9.06 -4.36 -6.58
C VAL A 113 -8.27 -4.17 -5.29
N HIS A 114 -7.93 -2.91 -4.96
CA HIS A 114 -7.08 -2.59 -3.81
C HIS A 114 -5.73 -3.33 -3.85
N ASP A 115 -5.53 -4.29 -2.97
CA ASP A 115 -4.38 -5.18 -2.83
C ASP A 115 -4.70 -6.65 -3.18
N GLU A 116 -5.88 -6.89 -3.75
CA GLU A 116 -6.42 -8.21 -4.10
C GLU A 116 -6.33 -8.48 -5.61
N LEU A 117 -6.00 -9.72 -5.97
CA LEU A 117 -6.08 -10.27 -7.32
C LEU A 117 -7.15 -11.37 -7.34
N VAL A 118 -8.13 -11.26 -8.25
CA VAL A 118 -9.23 -12.22 -8.36
C VAL A 118 -9.01 -13.11 -9.57
N PHE A 119 -9.23 -14.42 -9.40
CA PHE A 119 -9.05 -15.42 -10.44
C PHE A 119 -10.30 -16.27 -10.63
N GLU A 120 -10.52 -16.70 -11.87
CA GLU A 120 -11.34 -17.88 -12.18
C GLU A 120 -10.38 -19.05 -12.44
N VAL A 121 -10.71 -20.23 -11.94
CA VAL A 121 -9.85 -21.42 -12.04
C VAL A 121 -10.68 -22.68 -12.17
N LYS A 122 -10.20 -23.63 -12.98
CA LYS A 122 -10.77 -24.97 -13.01
C LYS A 122 -10.48 -25.69 -11.70
N GLU A 123 -11.49 -26.36 -11.13
CA GLU A 123 -11.41 -26.95 -9.79
C GLU A 123 -10.18 -27.85 -9.57
N GLU A 124 -9.78 -28.62 -10.59
CA GLU A 124 -8.62 -29.51 -10.55
C GLU A 124 -7.27 -28.78 -10.40
N ASP A 125 -7.19 -27.53 -10.85
CA ASP A 125 -5.97 -26.71 -10.81
C ASP A 125 -5.93 -25.74 -9.63
N MET A 126 -6.98 -25.69 -8.82
CA MET A 126 -7.17 -24.72 -7.74
C MET A 126 -6.02 -24.69 -6.74
N ALA A 127 -5.53 -25.87 -6.31
CA ALA A 127 -4.43 -25.96 -5.34
C ALA A 127 -3.11 -25.43 -5.92
N LEU A 128 -2.81 -25.80 -7.16
CA LEU A 128 -1.60 -25.36 -7.86
C LEU A 128 -1.63 -23.85 -8.11
N LEU A 129 -2.79 -23.31 -8.53
CA LEU A 129 -2.97 -21.88 -8.69
C LEU A 129 -2.75 -21.15 -7.36
N SER A 130 -3.39 -21.61 -6.29
CA SER A 130 -3.35 -20.97 -4.97
C SER A 130 -1.92 -20.88 -4.41
N GLU A 131 -1.16 -21.97 -4.46
CA GLU A 131 0.23 -21.99 -4.01
C GLU A 131 1.13 -21.10 -4.88
N GLY A 132 0.95 -21.17 -6.20
CA GLY A 132 1.77 -20.42 -7.15
C GLY A 132 1.51 -18.90 -7.12
N VAL A 133 0.25 -18.48 -6.97
CA VAL A 133 -0.12 -17.07 -6.78
C VAL A 133 0.41 -16.57 -5.44
N LYS A 134 0.19 -17.31 -4.36
CA LYS A 134 0.65 -16.95 -3.02
C LYS A 134 2.16 -16.72 -2.99
N PHE A 135 2.93 -17.64 -3.56
CA PHE A 135 4.38 -17.52 -3.66
C PHE A 135 4.78 -16.24 -4.38
N ARG A 136 4.26 -16.01 -5.60
CA ARG A 136 4.65 -14.88 -6.46
C ARG A 136 4.26 -13.52 -5.87
N MET A 137 3.07 -13.42 -5.28
CA MET A 137 2.65 -12.21 -4.58
C MET A 137 3.52 -11.93 -3.35
N ALA A 138 3.84 -12.95 -2.55
CA ALA A 138 4.68 -12.80 -1.37
C ALA A 138 6.16 -12.49 -1.71
N SER A 139 6.65 -12.96 -2.87
CA SER A 139 8.01 -12.73 -3.35
C SER A 139 8.15 -11.51 -4.27
N ALA A 140 7.07 -10.76 -4.53
CA ALA A 140 7.07 -9.66 -5.49
C ALA A 140 8.03 -8.52 -5.12
N ALA A 141 8.43 -8.41 -3.86
CA ALA A 141 9.45 -7.47 -3.41
C ALA A 141 10.30 -8.01 -2.27
N ALA A 142 11.58 -7.65 -2.26
CA ALA A 142 12.47 -7.88 -1.13
C ALA A 142 12.32 -6.73 -0.12
N LEU A 143 11.65 -7.00 1.00
CA LEU A 143 11.42 -6.05 2.09
C LEU A 143 11.98 -6.61 3.40
N ASP A 144 12.34 -5.73 4.34
CA ASP A 144 12.79 -6.13 5.68
C ASP A 144 11.69 -6.87 6.48
N VAL A 145 10.42 -6.66 6.10
CA VAL A 145 9.24 -7.31 6.67
C VAL A 145 8.58 -8.16 5.58
N PRO A 146 8.26 -9.44 5.83
CA PRO A 146 7.69 -10.31 4.80
C PRO A 146 6.30 -9.84 4.36
N LEU A 147 6.02 -9.93 3.06
CA LEU A 147 4.68 -9.78 2.51
C LEU A 147 3.85 -11.03 2.84
N ILE A 148 2.62 -10.82 3.30
CA ILE A 148 1.68 -11.89 3.63
C ILE A 148 0.57 -11.87 2.60
N VAL A 149 0.18 -13.06 2.14
CA VAL A 149 -0.88 -13.25 1.15
C VAL A 149 -1.82 -14.33 1.68
N ASP A 150 -3.06 -13.93 1.88
CA ASP A 150 -4.17 -14.80 2.22
C ASP A 150 -4.90 -15.20 0.93
N VAL A 151 -5.41 -16.43 0.90
CA VAL A 151 -6.11 -16.98 -0.25
C VAL A 151 -7.44 -17.55 0.23
N GLY A 152 -8.53 -17.03 -0.30
CA GLY A 152 -9.86 -17.60 -0.14
C GLY A 152 -10.39 -18.14 -1.47
N VAL A 153 -11.34 -19.06 -1.39
CA VAL A 153 -11.94 -19.74 -2.54
C VAL A 153 -13.43 -19.88 -2.29
N GLY A 154 -14.24 -19.64 -3.32
CA GLY A 154 -15.68 -19.84 -3.27
C GLY A 154 -16.32 -19.77 -4.65
N ASP A 155 -17.62 -20.06 -4.72
CA ASP A 155 -18.39 -20.09 -5.97
C ASP A 155 -18.68 -18.68 -6.51
N ASN A 156 -18.42 -17.66 -5.70
CA ASN A 156 -18.54 -16.24 -6.04
C ASN A 156 -17.57 -15.42 -5.18
N TRP A 157 -17.41 -14.16 -5.55
CA TRP A 157 -16.43 -13.27 -4.92
C TRP A 157 -16.66 -13.08 -3.40
N ASP A 158 -17.90 -13.01 -2.93
CA ASP A 158 -18.23 -12.83 -1.50
C ASP A 158 -17.81 -14.04 -0.64
N GLN A 159 -17.82 -15.25 -1.21
CA GLN A 159 -17.34 -16.46 -0.52
C GLN A 159 -15.81 -16.60 -0.55
N ALA A 160 -15.16 -16.05 -1.59
CA ALA A 160 -13.72 -16.11 -1.77
C ALA A 160 -12.96 -15.00 -1.03
N HIS A 161 -13.64 -13.90 -0.69
CA HIS A 161 -13.11 -12.77 0.08
C HIS A 161 -13.17 -13.04 1.59
#